data_AF-A0A7S4VEY1-F1
#
_entry.id   AF-A0A7S4VEY1-F1
#
_cell.length_a   1.000
_cell.length_b   1.000
_cell.length_c   1.000
_cell.angle_alpha   90.00
_cell.angle_beta   90.00
_cell.angle_gamma   90.00
#
_symmetry.space_group_name_H-M   'P 1'
#
loop_
_entity.id
_entity.type
_entity.pdbx_description
1 polymer ?
#
loop_
_entity_poly.entity_id
_entity_poly.type
_entity_poly.pdbx_seq_one_letter_code
_entity_poly.pdbx_strand_id
1 'polypeptide(L)'
;MKGDGASGADGVPALPPARHFGPQRLSNTVWSFATLSFRDPPLLNATASAAIRKIRHWHVQELSNTAWSYAKRGYLHCPLLNAIAAAAIPLMQEYVARDLSNTAWSFAALSDPDGPLLAAISSEARAKLAFGDPQALSNTSWAFSTLLVTHRPLMESIAAQALPRMQQFDEQACANTAFAFAALGLWHHRPLLNAIAAKAIALIAEEEGGLGAGGQPRCQFRHLLDTLGQVVAWNAAEERWAAR
;
A
#
# COMPACT_ATOMS: atom_id res chain seq x y z
N MET A 1 -67.23 -38.58 -2.55
CA MET A 1 -67.10 -39.25 -1.23
C MET A 1 -66.18 -40.43 -1.45
N LYS A 2 -65.03 -40.67 -0.83
CA LYS A 2 -64.15 -40.15 0.24
C LYS A 2 -62.76 -40.71 -0.17
N GLY A 3 -61.58 -40.18 0.14
CA GLY A 3 -61.13 -39.08 0.97
C GLY A 3 -59.59 -39.13 0.94
N ASP A 4 -58.98 -37.97 1.07
CA ASP A 4 -57.53 -37.75 1.05
C ASP A 4 -56.79 -38.47 2.19
N GLY A 5 -55.56 -38.87 1.89
CA GLY A 5 -54.57 -39.33 2.87
C GLY A 5 -53.18 -38.86 2.43
N ALA A 6 -52.78 -37.68 2.91
CA ALA A 6 -51.44 -37.14 2.74
C ALA A 6 -50.39 -37.97 3.50
N SER A 7 -49.22 -38.20 2.90
CA SER A 7 -47.99 -38.46 3.65
C SER A 7 -46.75 -38.23 2.77
N GLY A 8 -46.11 -37.08 3.01
CA GLY A 8 -44.66 -36.98 3.20
C GLY A 8 -43.73 -37.43 2.08
N ALA A 9 -43.19 -36.48 1.34
CA ALA A 9 -41.77 -36.12 1.41
C ALA A 9 -41.54 -35.00 0.40
N ASP A 10 -41.49 -33.77 0.92
CA ASP A 10 -40.94 -32.62 0.22
C ASP A 10 -39.46 -32.92 -0.10
N GLY A 11 -39.24 -33.52 -1.26
CA GLY A 11 -37.93 -33.60 -1.90
C GLY A 11 -37.56 -32.24 -2.44
N VAL A 12 -37.45 -31.23 -1.58
CA VAL A 12 -36.66 -30.05 -1.91
C VAL A 12 -35.22 -30.55 -2.00
N PRO A 13 -34.59 -30.52 -3.18
CA PRO A 13 -33.20 -30.90 -3.29
C PRO A 13 -32.42 -30.02 -2.31
N ALA A 14 -31.65 -30.65 -1.42
CA ALA A 14 -30.74 -29.91 -0.55
C ALA A 14 -29.93 -28.96 -1.43
N LEU A 15 -30.09 -27.65 -1.21
CA LEU A 15 -29.31 -26.64 -1.91
C LEU A 15 -27.83 -27.05 -1.79
N PRO A 16 -27.06 -27.05 -2.88
CA PRO A 16 -25.65 -27.40 -2.81
C PRO A 16 -24.99 -26.53 -1.73
N PRO A 17 -24.03 -27.07 -0.94
CA PRO A 17 -23.37 -26.31 0.10
C PRO A 17 -22.93 -24.98 -0.49
N ALA A 18 -23.39 -23.87 0.11
CA ALA A 18 -23.23 -22.53 -0.43
C ALA A 18 -21.79 -22.37 -0.90
N ARG A 19 -21.57 -22.21 -2.22
CA ARG A 19 -20.24 -22.18 -2.82
C ARG A 19 -19.42 -21.12 -2.06
N HIS A 20 -18.48 -21.58 -1.24
CA HIS A 20 -17.81 -20.72 -0.28
C HIS A 20 -16.86 -19.77 -1.01
N PHE A 21 -17.23 -18.50 -1.08
CA PHE A 21 -16.34 -17.44 -1.53
C PHE A 21 -15.32 -17.16 -0.41
N GLY A 22 -14.23 -17.93 -0.40
CA GLY A 22 -13.19 -17.90 0.64
C GLY A 22 -12.30 -16.63 0.61
N PRO A 23 -11.45 -16.44 1.62
CA PRO A 23 -10.54 -15.28 1.75
C PRO A 23 -9.73 -15.00 0.47
N GLN A 24 -9.04 -16.01 -0.06
CA GLN A 24 -8.23 -15.89 -1.26
C GLN A 24 -9.06 -15.47 -2.49
N ARG A 25 -10.27 -16.03 -2.65
CA ARG A 25 -11.16 -15.67 -3.77
C ARG A 25 -11.68 -14.24 -3.64
N LEU A 26 -11.99 -13.78 -2.41
CA LEU A 26 -12.34 -12.38 -2.15
C LEU A 26 -11.20 -11.46 -2.55
N SER A 27 -10.00 -11.69 -1.99
CA SER A 27 -8.82 -10.88 -2.24
C SER A 27 -8.48 -10.82 -3.73
N ASN A 28 -8.38 -11.97 -4.40
CA ASN A 28 -8.06 -12.04 -5.84
C ASN A 28 -9.11 -11.33 -6.71
N THR A 29 -10.38 -11.35 -6.32
CA THR A 29 -11.44 -10.64 -7.06
C THR A 29 -11.21 -9.14 -6.98
N VAL A 30 -11.09 -8.59 -5.76
CA VAL A 30 -10.87 -7.14 -5.61
C VAL A 30 -9.55 -6.73 -6.27
N TRP A 31 -8.51 -7.54 -6.16
CA TRP A 31 -7.22 -7.32 -6.82
C TRP A 31 -7.31 -7.29 -8.34
N SER A 32 -8.05 -8.21 -8.94
CA SER A 32 -8.27 -8.26 -10.39
C SER A 32 -8.99 -7.01 -10.88
N PHE A 33 -10.05 -6.59 -10.18
CA PHE A 33 -10.80 -5.38 -10.50
C PHE A 33 -9.97 -4.10 -10.28
N ALA A 34 -9.12 -4.08 -9.24
CA ALA A 34 -8.12 -3.04 -9.01
C ALA A 34 -7.05 -2.99 -10.13
N THR A 35 -6.67 -4.11 -10.69
CA THR A 35 -5.70 -4.15 -11.79
C THR A 35 -6.32 -3.67 -13.10
N LEU A 36 -7.59 -4.02 -13.36
CA LEU A 36 -8.33 -3.67 -14.58
C LEU A 36 -8.85 -2.22 -14.63
N SER A 37 -8.44 -1.34 -13.71
CA SER A 37 -8.97 0.04 -13.63
C SER A 37 -10.51 0.13 -13.46
N PHE A 38 -11.17 -0.96 -13.08
CA PHE A 38 -12.63 -1.01 -12.92
C PHE A 38 -13.04 -0.61 -11.51
N ARG A 39 -13.94 0.37 -11.41
CA ARG A 39 -14.51 0.83 -10.14
C ARG A 39 -16.00 0.51 -10.12
N ASP A 40 -16.38 -0.45 -9.28
CA ASP A 40 -17.75 -0.88 -9.05
C ASP A 40 -18.08 -0.74 -7.56
N PRO A 41 -18.69 0.38 -7.13
CA PRO A 41 -19.00 0.60 -5.71
C PRO A 41 -19.90 -0.50 -5.10
N PRO A 42 -20.95 -1.01 -5.78
CA PRO A 42 -21.69 -2.19 -5.29
C PRO A 42 -20.80 -3.41 -5.01
N LEU A 43 -19.90 -3.77 -5.93
CA LEU A 43 -18.97 -4.88 -5.73
C LEU A 43 -18.00 -4.62 -4.57
N LEU A 44 -17.45 -3.41 -4.48
CA LEU A 44 -16.56 -3.00 -3.39
C LEU A 44 -17.29 -3.08 -2.05
N ASN A 45 -18.51 -2.56 -1.92
CA ASN A 45 -19.28 -2.66 -0.67
C ASN A 45 -19.61 -4.11 -0.29
N ALA A 46 -19.99 -4.94 -1.27
CA ALA A 46 -20.29 -6.35 -1.04
C ALA A 46 -19.04 -7.14 -0.59
N THR A 47 -17.90 -6.90 -1.24
CA THR A 47 -16.63 -7.54 -0.89
C THR A 47 -16.10 -7.06 0.45
N ALA A 48 -16.20 -5.77 0.78
CA ALA A 48 -15.85 -5.22 2.10
C ALA A 48 -16.66 -5.90 3.20
N SER A 49 -17.98 -5.94 3.03
CA SER A 49 -18.89 -6.58 3.99
C SER A 49 -18.57 -8.06 4.18
N ALA A 50 -18.26 -8.77 3.10
CA ALA A 50 -17.89 -10.19 3.15
C ALA A 50 -16.51 -10.41 3.79
N ALA A 51 -15.55 -9.52 3.53
CA ALA A 51 -14.22 -9.54 4.11
C ALA A 51 -14.28 -9.35 5.62
N ILE A 52 -14.96 -8.30 6.11
CA ILE A 52 -15.11 -8.00 7.54
C ILE A 52 -15.66 -9.21 8.31
N ARG A 53 -16.70 -9.89 7.78
CA ARG A 53 -17.28 -11.08 8.43
C ARG A 53 -16.32 -12.27 8.52
N LYS A 54 -15.32 -12.35 7.65
CA LYS A 54 -14.43 -13.51 7.49
C LYS A 54 -12.98 -13.23 7.90
N ILE A 55 -12.66 -11.99 8.26
CA ILE A 55 -11.28 -11.49 8.34
C ILE A 55 -10.42 -12.23 9.36
N ARG A 56 -11.06 -12.80 10.41
CA ARG A 56 -10.40 -13.65 11.41
C ARG A 56 -9.72 -14.92 10.86
N HIS A 57 -10.00 -15.29 9.62
CA HIS A 57 -9.44 -16.46 8.95
C HIS A 57 -8.56 -16.07 7.75
N TRP A 58 -8.18 -14.80 7.65
CA TRP A 58 -7.33 -14.32 6.56
C TRP A 58 -5.86 -14.43 6.92
N HIS A 59 -5.02 -14.65 5.90
CA HIS A 59 -3.58 -14.57 6.06
C HIS A 59 -3.08 -13.20 5.58
N VAL A 60 -1.79 -12.96 5.79
CA VAL A 60 -1.06 -11.74 5.43
C VAL A 60 -1.39 -11.28 4.00
N GLN A 61 -1.35 -12.20 3.04
CA GLN A 61 -1.54 -11.87 1.63
C GLN A 61 -2.95 -11.35 1.33
N GLU A 62 -3.99 -11.94 1.93
CA GLU A 62 -5.36 -11.45 1.73
C GLU A 62 -5.56 -10.05 2.32
N LEU A 63 -4.98 -9.78 3.48
CA LEU A 63 -5.06 -8.48 4.14
C LEU A 63 -4.36 -7.39 3.30
N SER A 64 -3.09 -7.64 2.95
CA SER A 64 -2.23 -6.76 2.15
C SER A 64 -2.84 -6.47 0.77
N ASN A 65 -3.24 -7.51 0.03
CA ASN A 65 -3.82 -7.34 -1.31
C ASN A 65 -5.17 -6.64 -1.28
N THR A 66 -6.02 -6.91 -0.28
CA THR A 66 -7.31 -6.24 -0.17
C THR A 66 -7.13 -4.76 0.15
N ALA A 67 -6.28 -4.41 1.12
CA ALA A 67 -5.95 -3.01 1.42
C ALA A 67 -5.44 -2.29 0.17
N TRP A 68 -4.48 -2.90 -0.53
CA TRP A 68 -3.91 -2.34 -1.76
C TRP A 68 -4.96 -2.14 -2.85
N SER A 69 -5.88 -3.09 -3.01
CA SER A 69 -6.91 -3.01 -4.05
C SER A 69 -7.88 -1.86 -3.80
N TYR A 70 -8.26 -1.62 -2.55
CA TYR A 70 -9.12 -0.49 -2.17
C TYR A 70 -8.38 0.84 -2.35
N ALA A 71 -7.11 0.89 -1.94
CA ALA A 71 -6.25 2.06 -2.11
C ALA A 71 -6.02 2.40 -3.59
N LYS A 72 -5.71 1.40 -4.44
CA LYS A 72 -5.53 1.56 -5.88
C LYS A 72 -6.82 2.02 -6.59
N ARG A 73 -7.98 1.90 -5.95
CA ARG A 73 -9.28 2.45 -6.39
C ARG A 73 -9.66 3.78 -5.77
N GLY A 74 -8.87 4.30 -4.82
CA GLY A 74 -9.25 5.47 -4.03
C GLY A 74 -10.59 5.25 -3.34
N TYR A 75 -10.89 4.02 -2.91
CA TYR A 75 -12.14 3.67 -2.27
C TYR A 75 -11.95 3.52 -0.76
N LEU A 76 -12.14 4.63 -0.04
CA LEU A 76 -12.07 4.65 1.41
C LEU A 76 -13.28 3.89 2.00
N HIS A 77 -13.00 2.81 2.72
CA HIS A 77 -14.01 2.05 3.46
C HIS A 77 -13.50 1.82 4.89
N CYS A 78 -13.68 2.81 5.76
CA CYS A 78 -13.13 2.82 7.13
C CYS A 78 -13.42 1.54 7.94
N PRO A 79 -14.63 0.95 7.93
CA PRO A 79 -14.86 -0.30 8.68
C PRO A 79 -14.00 -1.47 8.19
N LEU A 80 -13.63 -1.49 6.90
CA LEU A 80 -12.77 -2.52 6.34
C LEU A 80 -11.32 -2.27 6.72
N LEU A 81 -10.84 -1.02 6.61
CA LEU A 81 -9.47 -0.66 7.01
C LEU A 81 -9.23 -0.95 8.49
N ASN A 82 -10.16 -0.56 9.37
CA ASN A 82 -10.08 -0.86 10.80
C ASN A 82 -10.03 -2.38 11.05
N ALA A 83 -10.82 -3.15 10.32
CA ALA A 83 -10.82 -4.62 10.44
C ALA A 83 -9.49 -5.22 9.93
N ILE A 84 -8.93 -4.69 8.83
CA ILE A 84 -7.63 -5.10 8.29
C ILE A 84 -6.52 -4.76 9.29
N ALA A 85 -6.51 -3.54 9.84
CA ALA A 85 -5.52 -3.12 10.83
C ALA A 85 -5.55 -4.04 12.06
N ALA A 86 -6.73 -4.27 12.64
CA ALA A 86 -6.89 -5.13 13.80
C ALA A 86 -6.47 -6.59 13.54
N ALA A 87 -6.72 -7.11 12.33
CA ALA A 87 -6.30 -8.46 11.95
C ALA A 87 -4.80 -8.55 11.57
N ALA A 88 -4.22 -7.47 11.05
CA ALA A 88 -2.83 -7.43 10.61
C ALA A 88 -1.84 -7.35 11.77
N ILE A 89 -2.14 -6.55 12.81
CA ILE A 89 -1.27 -6.35 13.98
C ILE A 89 -0.77 -7.67 14.61
N PRO A 90 -1.62 -8.66 14.96
CA PRO A 90 -1.15 -9.91 15.55
C PRO A 90 -0.34 -10.79 14.57
N LEU A 91 -0.45 -10.56 13.26
CA LEU A 91 0.25 -11.32 12.21
C LEU A 91 1.53 -10.63 11.74
N MET A 92 1.91 -9.48 12.30
CA MET A 92 3.02 -8.64 11.80
C MET A 92 4.34 -9.39 11.61
N GLN A 93 4.66 -10.36 12.47
CA GLN A 93 5.88 -11.17 12.35
C GLN A 93 5.91 -12.08 11.11
N GLU A 94 4.73 -12.46 10.61
CA GLU A 94 4.55 -13.27 9.39
C GLU A 94 4.65 -12.42 8.12
N TYR A 95 4.55 -11.09 8.23
CA TYR A 95 4.67 -10.22 7.08
C TYR A 95 6.10 -10.26 6.50
N VAL A 96 6.18 -10.33 5.18
CA VAL A 96 7.41 -10.05 4.44
C VAL A 96 7.48 -8.58 4.05
N ALA A 97 8.66 -8.10 3.66
CA ALA A 97 8.90 -6.69 3.32
C ALA A 97 7.89 -6.12 2.31
N ARG A 98 7.54 -6.89 1.28
CA ARG A 98 6.54 -6.49 0.27
C ARG A 98 5.18 -6.22 0.91
N ASP A 99 4.69 -7.14 1.74
CA ASP A 99 3.37 -7.02 2.37
C ASP A 99 3.31 -5.86 3.37
N LEU A 100 4.40 -5.63 4.12
CA LEU A 100 4.51 -4.46 5.01
C LEU A 100 4.39 -3.17 4.21
N SER A 101 5.17 -3.07 3.13
CA SER A 101 5.20 -1.86 2.30
C SER A 101 3.88 -1.61 1.57
N ASN A 102 3.22 -2.67 1.09
CA ASN A 102 1.91 -2.57 0.44
C ASN A 102 0.84 -2.13 1.43
N THR A 103 0.85 -2.68 2.64
CA THR A 103 -0.10 -2.30 3.69
C THR A 103 0.11 -0.84 4.08
N ALA A 104 1.35 -0.43 4.40
CA ALA A 104 1.66 0.96 4.70
C ALA A 104 1.24 1.91 3.58
N TRP A 105 1.59 1.60 2.33
CA TRP A 105 1.22 2.38 1.15
C TRP A 105 -0.29 2.50 1.00
N SER A 106 -1.04 1.43 1.28
CA SER A 106 -2.50 1.41 1.13
C SER A 106 -3.18 2.37 2.11
N PHE A 107 -2.75 2.34 3.38
CA PHE A 107 -3.26 3.25 4.41
C PHE A 107 -2.87 4.69 4.11
N ALA A 108 -1.65 4.93 3.64
CA ALA A 108 -1.20 6.25 3.21
C ALA A 108 -1.99 6.80 2.00
N ALA A 109 -2.20 5.98 0.97
CA ALA A 109 -2.93 6.36 -0.23
C ALA A 109 -4.42 6.62 0.02
N LEU A 110 -4.98 6.09 1.10
CA LEU A 110 -6.35 6.36 1.56
C LEU A 110 -6.41 7.43 2.66
N SER A 111 -5.27 8.05 3.00
CA SER A 111 -5.16 9.06 4.06
C SER A 111 -5.69 8.59 5.42
N ASP A 112 -5.45 7.32 5.76
CA ASP A 112 -5.88 6.69 7.01
C ASP A 112 -4.68 6.39 7.92
N PRO A 113 -4.32 7.31 8.85
CA PRO A 113 -3.17 7.14 9.73
C PRO A 113 -3.51 6.25 10.95
N ASP A 114 -3.70 4.94 10.73
CA ASP A 114 -3.85 3.98 11.84
C ASP A 114 -2.54 3.87 12.64
N GLY A 115 -2.46 4.64 13.74
CA GLY A 115 -1.26 4.75 14.57
C GLY A 115 -0.72 3.41 15.07
N PRO A 116 -1.56 2.54 15.69
CA PRO A 116 -1.14 1.21 16.13
C PRO A 116 -0.57 0.35 14.99
N LEU A 117 -1.22 0.31 13.83
CA LEU A 117 -0.74 -0.43 12.66
C LEU A 117 0.60 0.12 12.16
N LEU A 118 0.73 1.44 12.01
CA LEU A 118 1.97 2.07 11.55
C LEU A 118 3.13 1.84 12.53
N ALA A 119 2.88 1.87 13.85
CA ALA A 119 3.89 1.53 14.84
C ALA A 119 4.33 0.06 14.72
N ALA A 120 3.39 -0.86 14.51
CA ALA A 120 3.68 -2.28 14.33
C ALA A 120 4.47 -2.54 13.03
N ILE A 121 4.04 -1.93 11.91
CA ILE A 121 4.76 -1.97 10.63
C ILE A 121 6.17 -1.43 10.80
N SER A 122 6.33 -0.28 11.46
CA SER A 122 7.64 0.34 11.69
C SER A 122 8.59 -0.57 12.47
N SER A 123 8.09 -1.21 13.52
CA SER A 123 8.86 -2.14 14.33
C SER A 123 9.38 -3.31 13.50
N GLU A 124 8.50 -4.00 12.77
CA GLU A 124 8.87 -5.17 11.97
C GLU A 124 9.69 -4.80 10.72
N ALA A 125 9.36 -3.70 10.06
CA ALA A 125 10.03 -3.24 8.84
C ALA A 125 11.54 -3.04 9.06
N ARG A 126 11.96 -2.57 10.24
CA ARG A 126 13.39 -2.40 10.57
C ARG A 126 14.20 -3.69 10.43
N ALA A 127 13.61 -4.84 10.76
CA ALA A 127 14.26 -6.14 10.61
C ALA A 127 14.07 -6.72 9.20
N LYS A 128 12.88 -6.56 8.61
CA LYS A 128 12.49 -7.24 7.36
C LYS A 128 12.97 -6.50 6.09
N LEU A 129 13.07 -5.17 6.11
CA LEU A 129 13.51 -4.37 4.96
C LEU A 129 14.98 -4.61 4.58
N ALA A 130 15.77 -5.20 5.47
CA ALA A 130 17.10 -5.73 5.13
C ALA A 130 17.05 -6.74 3.98
N PHE A 131 15.96 -7.50 3.88
CA PHE A 131 15.73 -8.53 2.87
C PHE A 131 14.68 -8.10 1.82
N GLY A 132 14.18 -6.87 1.90
CA GLY A 132 13.21 -6.33 0.94
C GLY A 132 13.84 -5.89 -0.38
N ASP A 133 13.01 -5.65 -1.39
CA ASP A 133 13.44 -5.02 -2.64
C ASP A 133 13.43 -3.47 -2.52
N PRO A 134 14.04 -2.73 -3.46
CA PRO A 134 14.00 -1.26 -3.50
C PRO A 134 12.59 -0.67 -3.47
N GLN A 135 11.61 -1.38 -4.03
CA GLN A 135 10.21 -0.96 -4.04
C GLN A 135 9.63 -0.99 -2.62
N ALA A 136 9.92 -2.02 -1.82
CA ALA A 136 9.47 -2.10 -0.44
C ALA A 136 10.07 -0.98 0.43
N LEU A 137 11.34 -0.64 0.23
CA LEU A 137 11.99 0.49 0.91
C LEU A 137 11.31 1.82 0.58
N SER A 138 11.14 2.09 -0.72
CA SER A 138 10.62 3.37 -1.20
C SER A 138 9.12 3.55 -0.93
N ASN A 139 8.33 2.48 -1.01
CA ASN A 139 6.90 2.52 -0.66
C ASN A 139 6.70 2.74 0.84
N THR A 140 7.54 2.11 1.68
CA THR A 140 7.47 2.30 3.14
C THR A 140 7.84 3.73 3.51
N SER A 141 8.95 4.28 3.00
CA SER A 141 9.33 5.67 3.28
C SER A 141 8.28 6.66 2.78
N TRP A 142 7.79 6.46 1.55
CA TRP A 142 6.72 7.28 0.98
C TRP A 142 5.45 7.26 1.84
N ALA A 143 5.00 6.08 2.27
CA ALA A 143 3.79 5.93 3.07
C ALA A 143 3.86 6.71 4.38
N PHE A 144 4.95 6.54 5.13
CA PHE A 144 5.16 7.24 6.40
C PHE A 144 5.28 8.76 6.19
N SER A 145 5.95 9.20 5.12
CA SER A 145 6.05 10.63 4.80
C SER A 145 4.72 11.26 4.39
N THR A 146 3.89 10.54 3.64
CA THR A 146 2.57 11.01 3.17
C THR A 146 1.59 11.18 4.32
N LEU A 147 1.72 10.33 5.34
CA LEU A 147 0.94 10.44 6.58
C LEU A 147 1.57 11.40 7.59
N LEU A 148 2.69 12.07 7.26
CA LEU A 148 3.46 12.95 8.15
C LEU A 148 3.88 12.26 9.46
N VAL A 149 4.11 10.95 9.41
CA VAL A 149 4.55 10.14 10.56
C VAL A 149 6.06 9.96 10.51
N THR A 150 6.77 10.72 11.34
CA THR A 150 8.24 10.60 11.44
C THR A 150 8.64 9.53 12.44
N HIS A 151 8.95 8.33 11.96
CA HIS A 151 9.59 7.29 12.77
C HIS A 151 11.09 7.22 12.49
N ARG A 152 11.90 8.01 13.22
CA ARG A 152 13.35 8.17 12.95
C ARG A 152 14.11 6.84 12.82
N PRO A 153 13.96 5.85 13.73
CA PRO A 153 14.66 4.56 13.58
C PRO A 153 14.30 3.78 12.32
N LEU A 154 13.09 3.97 11.77
CA LEU A 154 12.68 3.35 10.52
C LEU A 154 13.33 4.05 9.34
N MET A 155 13.32 5.39 9.33
CA MET A 155 13.93 6.18 8.26
C MET A 155 15.45 5.99 8.20
N GLU A 156 16.12 5.91 9.35
CA GLU A 156 17.54 5.56 9.43
C GLU A 156 17.82 4.16 8.88
N SER A 157 16.97 3.17 9.23
CA SER A 157 17.07 1.82 8.70
C SER A 157 16.90 1.81 7.18
N ILE A 158 15.88 2.50 6.65
CA ILE A 158 15.66 2.63 5.20
C ILE A 158 16.87 3.29 4.53
N ALA A 159 17.43 4.36 5.10
CA ALA A 159 18.59 5.03 4.54
C ALA A 159 19.82 4.11 4.47
N ALA A 160 20.14 3.43 5.58
CA ALA A 160 21.26 2.50 5.67
C ALA A 160 21.12 1.34 4.68
N GLN A 161 19.89 0.95 4.40
CA GLN A 161 19.55 -0.16 3.51
C GLN A 161 19.49 0.23 2.03
N ALA A 162 19.01 1.44 1.73
CA ALA A 162 18.91 1.96 0.37
C ALA A 162 20.29 2.30 -0.21
N LEU A 163 21.18 2.90 0.59
CA LEU A 163 22.49 3.37 0.12
C LEU A 163 23.33 2.31 -0.61
N PRO A 164 23.60 1.11 -0.04
CA PRO A 164 24.37 0.07 -0.74
C PRO A 164 23.62 -0.55 -1.93
N ARG A 165 22.31 -0.33 -2.05
CA ARG A 165 21.44 -0.92 -3.09
C ARG A 165 20.98 0.09 -4.13
N MET A 166 21.53 1.31 -4.12
CA MET A 166 21.07 2.41 -4.99
C MET A 166 21.06 2.04 -6.48
N GLN A 167 21.95 1.16 -6.92
CA GLN A 167 21.98 0.72 -8.33
C GLN A 167 20.73 -0.08 -8.75
N GLN A 168 20.04 -0.70 -7.79
CA GLN A 168 18.82 -1.47 -8.02
C GLN A 168 17.56 -0.59 -8.01
N PHE A 169 17.67 0.70 -7.64
CA PHE A 169 16.54 1.61 -7.61
C PHE A 169 16.14 1.99 -9.04
N ASP A 170 14.85 1.92 -9.32
CA ASP A 170 14.23 2.47 -10.53
C ASP A 170 13.85 3.94 -10.31
N GLU A 171 13.27 4.56 -11.35
CA GLU A 171 12.84 5.96 -11.33
C GLU A 171 11.85 6.25 -10.19
N GLN A 172 10.91 5.34 -9.94
CA GLN A 172 9.90 5.49 -8.92
C GLN A 172 10.49 5.38 -7.51
N ALA A 173 11.39 4.41 -7.29
CA ALA A 173 12.03 4.20 -6.00
C ALA A 173 12.93 5.38 -5.62
N CYS A 174 13.66 5.94 -6.59
CA CYS A 174 14.43 7.17 -6.41
C CYS A 174 13.53 8.34 -6.02
N ALA A 175 12.47 8.59 -6.79
CA ALA A 175 11.54 9.70 -6.55
C ALA A 175 10.84 9.59 -5.18
N ASN A 176 10.29 8.43 -4.86
CA ASN A 176 9.57 8.17 -3.61
C ASN A 176 10.49 8.35 -2.39
N THR A 177 11.72 7.85 -2.46
CA THR A 177 12.68 7.97 -1.35
C THR A 177 13.17 9.40 -1.19
N ALA A 178 13.52 10.09 -2.28
CA ALA A 178 13.91 11.51 -2.21
C ALA A 178 12.78 12.37 -1.62
N PHE A 179 11.55 12.17 -2.11
CA PHE A 179 10.39 12.87 -1.58
C PHE A 179 10.22 12.59 -0.08
N ALA A 180 10.26 11.33 0.34
CA ALA A 180 10.01 10.98 1.74
C ALA A 180 11.00 11.67 2.70
N PHE A 181 12.29 11.71 2.34
CA PHE A 181 13.30 12.36 3.16
C PHE A 181 13.17 13.89 3.14
N ALA A 182 12.77 14.47 2.02
CA ALA A 182 12.47 15.91 1.92
C ALA A 182 11.21 16.28 2.73
N ALA A 183 10.14 15.50 2.60
CA ALA A 183 8.86 15.66 3.26
C ALA A 183 8.97 15.57 4.80
N LEU A 184 9.94 14.84 5.31
CA LEU A 184 10.16 14.68 6.75
C LEU A 184 11.30 15.55 7.30
N GLY A 185 11.87 16.45 6.49
CA GLY A 185 12.98 17.33 6.91
C GLY A 185 14.27 16.57 7.24
N LEU A 186 14.49 15.40 6.64
CA LEU A 186 15.63 14.51 6.90
C LEU A 186 16.85 14.85 6.02
N TRP A 187 17.11 16.14 5.83
CA TRP A 187 18.15 16.70 4.96
C TRP A 187 19.59 16.30 5.35
N HIS A 188 19.77 15.86 6.59
CA HIS A 188 21.06 15.40 7.14
C HIS A 188 21.54 14.08 6.54
N HIS A 189 20.67 13.30 5.87
CA HIS A 189 21.03 12.07 5.16
C HIS A 189 21.73 12.35 3.81
N ARG A 190 22.74 13.24 3.81
CA ARG A 190 23.48 13.66 2.61
C ARG A 190 24.03 12.50 1.76
N PRO A 191 24.61 11.42 2.33
CA PRO A 191 25.09 10.31 1.53
C PRO A 191 23.98 9.65 0.70
N LEU A 192 22.81 9.45 1.29
CA LEU A 192 21.65 8.90 0.59
C LEU A 192 21.14 9.86 -0.49
N LEU A 193 20.95 11.14 -0.15
CA LEU A 193 20.44 12.13 -1.08
C LEU A 193 21.37 12.32 -2.30
N ASN A 194 22.68 12.34 -2.08
CA ASN A 194 23.67 12.40 -3.15
C ASN A 194 23.63 11.14 -4.03
N ALA A 195 23.46 9.96 -3.44
CA ALA A 195 23.36 8.71 -4.17
C ALA A 195 22.08 8.65 -5.04
N ILE A 196 20.95 9.12 -4.50
CA ILE A 196 19.70 9.23 -5.27
C ILE A 196 19.87 10.21 -6.43
N ALA A 197 20.48 11.38 -6.20
CA ALA A 197 20.73 12.36 -7.25
C ALA A 197 21.60 11.77 -8.38
N ALA A 198 22.69 11.08 -8.04
CA ALA A 198 23.55 10.43 -9.01
C ALA A 198 22.82 9.35 -9.82
N LYS A 199 22.00 8.52 -9.17
CA LYS A 199 21.20 7.49 -9.84
C LYS A 199 20.13 8.10 -10.76
N ALA A 200 19.45 9.16 -10.32
CA ALA A 200 18.46 9.85 -11.13
C ALA A 200 19.08 10.48 -12.39
N ILE A 201 20.27 11.10 -12.28
CA ILE A 201 21.01 11.63 -13.44
C ILE A 201 21.32 10.51 -14.44
N ALA A 202 21.76 9.34 -13.97
CA ALA A 202 22.05 8.20 -14.84
C ALA A 202 20.80 7.71 -15.59
N LEU A 203 19.66 7.57 -14.90
CA LEU A 203 18.40 7.15 -15.51
C LEU A 203 17.90 8.15 -16.58
N ILE A 204 18.02 9.45 -16.31
CA ILE A 204 17.64 10.50 -17.28
C ILE A 204 18.54 10.43 -18.52
N ALA A 205 19.85 10.26 -18.34
CA ALA A 205 20.78 10.15 -19.45
C ALA A 205 20.55 8.89 -20.31
N GLU A 206 20.14 7.77 -19.69
CA GLU A 206 19.75 6.55 -20.38
C GLU A 206 18.49 6.75 -21.23
N GLU A 207 17.49 7.48 -20.74
CA GLU A 207 16.29 7.82 -21.51
C GLU A 207 16.64 8.70 -22.72
N GLU A 208 17.45 9.74 -22.54
CA GLU A 208 17.84 10.66 -23.61
C GLU A 208 18.73 9.98 -24.67
N GLY A 209 19.58 9.04 -24.28
CA GLY A 209 20.36 8.21 -25.20
C GLY A 209 19.54 7.15 -25.94
N GLY A 210 18.33 6.84 -25.45
CA GLY A 210 17.41 5.83 -25.99
C GLY A 210 16.24 6.39 -26.81
N LEU A 211 16.08 7.71 -26.92
CA LEU A 211 14.97 8.35 -27.66
C LEU A 211 15.13 8.28 -29.19
N GLY A 212 15.02 7.06 -29.72
CA GLY A 212 14.41 6.79 -31.02
C GLY A 212 12.90 6.62 -30.86
N ALA A 213 12.13 7.66 -31.22
CA ALA A 213 10.70 7.67 -31.52
C ALA A 213 9.68 7.02 -30.52
N GLY A 214 8.95 7.89 -29.79
CA GLY A 214 7.49 7.75 -29.61
C GLY A 214 6.99 6.88 -28.45
N GLY A 215 7.06 7.39 -27.22
CA GLY A 215 6.31 6.83 -26.08
C GLY A 215 5.65 7.93 -25.25
N GLN A 216 4.32 7.96 -25.18
CA GLN A 216 3.58 8.88 -24.31
C GLN A 216 3.75 8.50 -22.82
N PRO A 217 3.96 9.46 -21.90
CA PRO A 217 4.06 9.18 -20.48
C PRO A 217 2.70 8.79 -19.88
N ARG A 218 2.68 7.70 -19.10
CA ARG A 218 1.46 7.12 -18.50
C ARG A 218 0.90 8.00 -17.38
N CYS A 219 -0.33 8.48 -17.55
CA CYS A 219 -1.08 9.35 -16.64
C CYS A 219 -1.54 8.71 -15.30
N GLN A 220 -0.65 8.09 -14.51
CA GLN A 220 -1.00 7.63 -13.14
C GLN A 220 -0.60 8.63 -12.02
N PHE A 221 0.11 9.70 -12.35
CA PHE A 221 0.83 10.53 -11.37
C PHE A 221 0.11 11.77 -10.83
N ARG A 222 -1.07 12.15 -11.34
CA ARG A 222 -1.64 13.48 -11.08
C ARG A 222 -2.02 13.72 -9.61
N HIS A 223 -2.75 12.78 -8.99
CA HIS A 223 -3.11 12.89 -7.57
C HIS A 223 -1.90 12.78 -6.64
N LEU A 224 -0.89 11.99 -7.04
CA LEU A 224 0.35 11.88 -6.29
C LEU A 224 1.09 13.22 -6.30
N LEU A 225 1.29 13.83 -7.48
CA LEU A 225 1.93 15.14 -7.63
C LEU A 225 1.21 16.26 -6.85
N ASP A 226 -0.11 16.22 -6.76
CA ASP A 226 -0.89 17.20 -5.98
C ASP A 226 -0.62 17.07 -4.47
N THR A 227 -0.55 15.83 -3.95
CA THR A 227 -0.16 15.57 -2.55
C THR A 227 1.30 15.92 -2.29
N LEU A 228 2.20 15.59 -3.23
CA LEU A 228 3.63 15.94 -3.16
C LEU A 228 3.83 17.47 -3.11
N GLY A 229 3.06 18.22 -3.92
CA GLY A 229 3.11 19.68 -3.96
C GLY A 229 2.65 20.34 -2.66
N GLN A 230 1.62 19.80 -2.01
CA GLN A 230 1.12 20.32 -0.72
C GLN A 230 2.12 20.10 0.41
N VAL A 231 2.77 18.94 0.48
CA VAL A 231 3.75 18.61 1.53
C VAL A 231 5.04 19.43 1.39
N VAL A 232 5.55 19.60 0.16
CA VAL A 232 6.72 20.47 -0.09
C VAL A 232 6.39 21.92 0.27
N ALA A 233 5.20 22.42 -0.07
CA ALA A 233 4.78 23.77 0.28
C ALA A 233 4.66 23.98 1.80
N TRP A 234 4.19 22.96 2.53
CA TRP A 234 4.09 22.98 3.99
C TRP A 234 5.48 23.03 4.66
N ASN A 235 6.44 22.20 4.23
CA ASN A 235 7.80 22.23 4.78
C ASN A 235 8.55 23.54 4.46
N ALA A 236 8.41 24.04 3.23
CA ALA A 236 9.01 25.32 2.83
C ALA A 236 8.43 26.50 3.64
N ALA A 237 7.22 26.36 4.18
CA ALA A 237 6.65 27.33 5.11
C ALA A 237 7.27 27.21 6.51
N GLU A 238 7.46 25.99 7.05
CA GLU A 238 8.08 25.79 8.37
C GLU A 238 9.55 26.21 8.45
N GLU A 239 10.37 25.98 7.40
CA GLU A 239 11.77 26.44 7.39
C GLU A 239 11.90 27.97 7.49
N ARG A 240 10.90 28.71 7.01
CA ARG A 240 10.84 30.18 7.15
C ARG A 240 10.53 30.63 8.59
N TRP A 241 9.98 29.75 9.42
CA TRP A 241 9.72 30.00 10.84
C TRP A 241 10.87 29.56 11.74
N ALA A 242 11.58 28.47 11.41
CA ALA A 242 12.74 27.99 12.18
C ALA A 242 14.01 28.84 12.00
N ALA A 243 14.08 29.67 10.95
CA ALA A 243 15.19 30.58 10.66
C ALA A 243 14.98 32.02 11.16
N ARG A 244 14.01 32.26 12.05
CA ARG A 244 13.76 33.54 12.74
C ARG A 244 13.96 33.38 14.24
#